data_AF-A0A090W5I7-F1
#
_entry.id   AF-A0A090W5I7-F1
#
_cell.length_a   1.000
_cell.length_b   1.000
_cell.length_c   1.000
_cell.angle_alpha   90.00
_cell.angle_beta   90.00
_cell.angle_gamma   90.00
#
_symmetry.space_group_name_H-M   'P 1'
#
loop_
_entity.id
_entity.type
_entity.pdbx_description
1 polymer ?
#
loop_
_entity_poly.entity_id
_entity_poly.type
_entity_poly.pdbx_seq_one_letter_code
_entity_poly.pdbx_strand_id
1 'polypeptide(L)'
;MVKDHLEGFKGKSIIVGDFNSTQYSPVYRILKKGKKDTFTEAGKGFGGTFYLFNYPFKIDHILVDETVEVVNHENFNIDLSDHEPILAEIKL
;
A
#
# COMPACT_ATOMS: atom_id res chain seq x y z
N MET A 1 -11.07 -6.98 -12.73
CA MET A 1 -10.08 -6.25 -13.56
C MET A 1 -8.67 -6.41 -13.01
N VAL A 2 -8.29 -5.78 -11.87
CA VAL A 2 -6.91 -5.92 -11.32
C VAL A 2 -6.61 -7.35 -10.85
N LYS A 3 -7.52 -7.94 -10.05
CA LYS A 3 -7.41 -9.34 -9.61
C LYS A 3 -7.21 -10.30 -10.78
N ASP A 4 -8.08 -10.21 -11.78
CA ASP A 4 -8.07 -11.13 -12.93
C ASP A 4 -6.78 -10.98 -13.76
N HIS A 5 -6.25 -9.75 -13.87
CA HIS A 5 -4.95 -9.50 -14.50
C HIS A 5 -3.81 -10.18 -13.72
N LEU A 6 -3.81 -10.09 -12.39
CA LEU A 6 -2.79 -10.72 -11.54
C LEU A 6 -2.85 -12.25 -11.58
N GLU A 7 -4.04 -12.85 -11.67
CA GLU A 7 -4.20 -14.31 -11.76
C GLU A 7 -3.60 -14.89 -13.05
N GLY A 8 -3.59 -14.12 -14.14
CA GLY A 8 -2.98 -14.50 -15.41
C GLY A 8 -1.47 -14.18 -15.53
N PHE A 9 -0.92 -13.41 -14.59
CA PHE A 9 0.46 -12.92 -14.66
C PHE A 9 1.42 -13.86 -13.91
N LYS A 10 2.57 -14.16 -14.53
CA LYS A 10 3.55 -15.12 -13.99
C LYS A 10 4.79 -14.46 -13.36
N GLY A 11 4.94 -13.14 -13.47
CA GLY A 11 6.08 -12.41 -12.92
C GLY A 11 5.83 -11.88 -11.52
N LYS A 12 6.85 -11.24 -10.95
CA LYS A 12 6.68 -10.44 -9.72
C LYS A 12 5.88 -9.17 -10.04
N SER A 13 4.95 -8.80 -9.16
CA SER A 13 4.03 -7.69 -9.35
C SER A 13 3.93 -6.82 -8.10
N ILE A 14 3.89 -5.51 -8.35
CA ILE A 14 3.68 -4.47 -7.35
C ILE A 14 2.33 -3.82 -7.66
N ILE A 15 1.47 -3.69 -6.66
CA ILE A 15 0.22 -2.94 -6.76
C ILE A 15 0.41 -1.66 -5.94
N VAL A 16 0.22 -0.51 -6.58
CA VAL A 16 0.38 0.80 -5.96
C VAL A 16 -0.76 1.72 -6.34
N GLY A 17 -1.24 2.51 -5.37
CA GLY A 17 -2.14 3.63 -5.63
C GLY A 17 -3.14 3.86 -4.50
N ASP A 18 -4.03 4.84 -4.75
CA ASP A 18 -5.19 5.11 -3.91
C ASP A 18 -6.27 4.05 -4.14
N PHE A 19 -6.56 3.26 -3.11
CA PHE A 19 -7.58 2.22 -3.16
C PHE A 19 -8.97 2.74 -2.76
N ASN A 20 -9.07 4.00 -2.31
CA ASN A 20 -10.26 4.59 -1.68
C ASN A 20 -10.84 3.68 -0.58
N SER A 21 -9.96 2.97 0.12
CA SER A 21 -10.33 1.89 1.01
C SER A 21 -9.25 1.63 2.03
N THR A 22 -9.66 1.44 3.28
CA THR A 22 -8.74 1.13 4.38
C THR A 22 -8.26 -0.31 4.34
N GLN A 23 -7.23 -0.62 5.13
CA GLN A 23 -6.70 -1.97 5.35
C GLN A 23 -7.74 -2.98 5.90
N TYR A 24 -8.92 -2.51 6.31
CA TYR A 24 -10.02 -3.33 6.82
C TYR A 24 -11.08 -3.62 5.76
N SER A 25 -10.96 -3.08 4.54
CA SER A 25 -11.96 -3.28 3.50
C SER A 25 -11.84 -4.67 2.82
N PRO A 26 -12.94 -5.21 2.28
CA PRO A 26 -12.88 -6.40 1.42
C PRO A 26 -11.99 -6.22 0.19
N VAL A 27 -11.98 -5.02 -0.40
CA VAL A 27 -11.18 -4.69 -1.60
C VAL A 27 -9.70 -4.85 -1.30
N TYR A 28 -9.23 -4.26 -0.20
CA TYR A 28 -7.85 -4.42 0.26
C TYR A 28 -7.50 -5.88 0.51
N ARG A 29 -8.36 -6.63 1.23
CA ARG A 29 -8.10 -8.06 1.50
C ARG A 29 -7.98 -8.91 0.23
N ILE A 30 -8.77 -8.61 -0.80
CA ILE A 30 -8.70 -9.33 -2.08
C ILE A 30 -7.38 -9.03 -2.79
N LEU A 31 -6.98 -7.76 -2.88
CA LEU A 31 -5.74 -7.35 -3.57
C LEU A 31 -4.47 -7.75 -2.79
N LYS A 32 -4.54 -7.78 -1.46
CA LYS A 32 -3.44 -8.16 -0.57
C LYS A 32 -3.23 -9.68 -0.47
N LYS A 33 -4.15 -10.50 -0.98
CA LYS A 33 -4.02 -11.96 -0.91
C LYS A 33 -2.74 -12.42 -1.65
N GLY A 34 -1.86 -13.14 -0.95
CA GLY A 34 -0.57 -13.58 -1.50
C GLY A 34 0.46 -12.46 -1.65
N LYS A 35 0.26 -11.33 -0.97
CA LYS A 35 1.12 -10.14 -1.01
C LYS A 35 1.34 -9.57 0.40
N LYS A 36 2.43 -8.83 0.54
CA LYS A 36 2.77 -8.02 1.70
C LYS A 36 2.38 -6.57 1.45
N ASP A 37 1.90 -5.88 2.48
CA ASP A 37 1.73 -4.43 2.47
C ASP A 37 3.01 -3.82 3.03
N THR A 38 3.71 -3.02 2.23
CA THR A 38 5.00 -2.44 2.62
C THR A 38 4.92 -1.61 3.91
N PHE A 39 3.78 -0.99 4.19
CA PHE A 39 3.57 -0.27 5.45
C PHE A 39 3.51 -1.23 6.64
N THR A 40 2.89 -2.40 6.47
CA THR A 40 2.82 -3.41 7.54
C THR A 40 4.21 -3.99 7.84
N GLU A 41 5.05 -4.13 6.81
CA GLU A 41 6.38 -4.72 6.96
C GLU A 41 7.42 -3.74 7.54
N ALA A 42 7.40 -2.46 7.12
CA ALA A 42 8.46 -1.51 7.45
C ALA A 42 7.98 -0.09 7.83
N GLY A 43 6.66 0.13 7.89
CA GLY A 43 6.07 1.42 8.21
C GLY A 43 6.13 1.76 9.69
N LYS A 44 5.86 3.03 10.01
CA LYS A 44 5.85 3.57 11.38
C LYS A 44 4.58 4.37 11.64
N GLY A 45 4.13 4.38 12.89
CA GLY A 45 2.96 5.14 13.32
C GLY A 45 1.66 4.59 12.74
N PHE A 46 0.71 5.47 12.41
CA PHE A 46 -0.61 5.09 11.91
C PHE A 46 -0.67 4.86 10.40
N GLY A 47 0.31 5.36 9.64
CA GLY A 47 0.35 5.23 8.17
C GLY A 47 -0.80 5.91 7.46
N GLY A 48 -1.39 6.94 8.08
CA GLY A 48 -2.41 7.75 7.43
C GLY A 48 -1.84 8.39 6.18
N THR A 49 -2.60 8.34 5.10
CA THR A 49 -2.26 8.99 3.83
C THR A 49 -3.28 10.05 3.47
N PHE A 50 -4.49 10.00 4.03
CA PHE A 50 -5.54 11.00 3.84
C PHE A 50 -6.18 11.38 5.18
N TYR A 51 -6.36 12.67 5.43
CA TYR A 51 -6.87 13.18 6.71
C TYR A 51 -8.27 13.77 6.55
N LEU A 52 -9.28 13.01 6.99
CA LEU A 52 -10.67 13.47 7.01
C LEU A 52 -11.09 13.81 8.44
N PHE A 53 -11.49 15.05 8.68
CA PHE A 53 -11.82 15.57 10.02
C PHE A 53 -10.71 15.30 11.06
N ASN A 54 -9.45 15.50 10.68
CA ASN A 54 -8.25 15.22 11.48
C ASN A 54 -8.07 13.73 11.88
N TYR A 55 -8.82 12.81 11.28
CA TYR A 55 -8.62 11.38 11.47
C TYR A 55 -7.76 10.81 10.33
N PRO A 56 -6.64 10.13 10.63
CA PRO A 56 -5.75 9.57 9.62
C PRO A 56 -6.35 8.29 9.01
N PHE A 57 -6.64 8.33 7.72
CA PHE A 57 -7.04 7.18 6.94
C PHE A 57 -5.89 6.71 6.05
N LYS A 58 -5.55 5.43 6.13
CA LYS A 58 -4.62 4.79 5.19
C LYS A 58 -5.41 4.25 4.00
N ILE A 59 -5.44 4.99 2.90
CA ILE A 59 -6.14 4.59 1.67
C ILE A 59 -5.21 4.39 0.48
N ASP A 60 -3.97 4.85 0.59
CA ASP A 60 -2.91 4.56 -0.36
C ASP A 60 -2.09 3.36 0.12
N HIS A 61 -1.88 2.39 -0.78
CA HIS A 61 -1.21 1.13 -0.44
C HIS A 61 -0.15 0.80 -1.48
N ILE A 62 0.96 0.23 -1.02
CA ILE A 62 1.95 -0.43 -1.87
C ILE A 62 2.01 -1.89 -1.45
N LEU A 63 1.51 -2.78 -2.31
CA LEU A 63 1.48 -4.22 -2.10
C LEU A 63 2.51 -4.92 -2.99
N VAL A 64 3.32 -5.79 -2.43
CA VAL A 64 4.38 -6.53 -3.13
C VAL A 64 4.23 -8.03 -2.93
N ASP A 65 4.74 -8.85 -3.85
CA ASP A 65 4.74 -10.30 -3.67
C ASP A 65 5.51 -10.73 -2.41
N GLU A 66 5.11 -11.86 -1.81
CA GLU A 66 5.70 -12.37 -0.56
C GLU A 66 7.21 -12.61 -0.63
N THR A 67 7.74 -12.85 -1.83
CA THR A 67 9.17 -13.07 -2.09
C THR A 67 10.00 -11.78 -2.19
N VAL A 68 9.35 -10.61 -2.19
CA VAL A 68 10.03 -9.31 -2.20
C VAL A 68 10.41 -8.93 -0.77
N GLU A 69 11.66 -8.53 -0.58
CA GLU A 69 12.16 -7.99 0.68
C GLU A 69 11.77 -6.50 0.76
N VAL A 70 11.05 -6.11 1.82
CA VAL A 70 10.71 -4.71 2.10
C VAL A 70 11.74 -4.16 3.08
N VAL A 71 12.50 -3.16 2.64
CA VAL A 71 13.62 -2.59 3.39
C VAL A 71 13.16 -1.41 4.25
N ASN A 72 12.35 -0.53 3.67
CA ASN A 72 11.88 0.70 4.31
C ASN A 72 10.49 1.09 3.80
N HIS A 73 9.73 1.80 4.64
CA HIS A 73 8.50 2.47 4.24
C HIS A 73 8.40 3.80 4.99
N GLU A 74 8.20 4.89 4.25
CA GLU A 74 8.13 6.24 4.79
C GLU A 74 6.93 7.00 4.22
N ASN A 75 6.21 7.68 5.12
CA ASN A 75 5.15 8.63 4.79
C ASN A 75 5.73 10.04 4.93
N PHE A 76 5.47 10.92 3.95
CA PHE A 76 5.93 12.30 3.99
C PHE A 76 4.78 13.27 4.21
N ASN A 77 4.76 13.90 5.38
CA ASN A 77 3.85 15.01 5.64
C ASN A 77 4.50 16.33 5.15
N ILE A 78 4.29 16.62 3.86
CA ILE A 78 4.93 17.75 3.16
C ILE A 78 3.93 18.66 2.43
N ASP A 79 2.63 18.46 2.64
CA ASP A 79 1.52 19.31 2.15
C ASP A 79 1.58 19.62 0.63
N LEU A 80 1.85 18.59 -0.17
CA LEU A 80 1.84 18.68 -1.64
C LEU A 80 0.49 18.29 -2.28
N SER A 81 -0.38 17.64 -1.51
CA SER A 81 -1.70 17.14 -1.88
C SER A 81 -2.49 16.92 -0.60
N ASP A 82 -3.80 16.76 -0.73
CA ASP A 82 -4.68 16.15 0.28
C ASP A 82 -4.27 14.71 0.67
N HIS A 83 -3.39 14.08 -0.10
CA HIS A 83 -2.73 12.83 0.23
C HIS A 83 -1.25 13.03 0.60
N GLU A 84 -0.78 12.33 1.64
CA GLU A 84 0.64 12.18 1.93
C GLU A 84 1.28 11.20 0.94
N PRO A 85 2.36 11.58 0.22
CA PRO A 85 3.12 10.63 -0.57
C PRO A 85 3.78 9.58 0.33
N ILE A 86 3.82 8.35 -0.16
CA ILE A 86 4.48 7.21 0.50
C ILE A 86 5.59 6.66 -0.38
N LEU A 87 6.71 6.29 0.24
CA LEU A 87 7.86 5.66 -0.40
C LEU A 87 8.11 4.31 0.25
N ALA A 88 8.35 3.30 -0.59
CA ALA A 88 8.81 1.99 -0.15
C ALA A 88 10.11 1.62 -0.84
N GLU A 89 11.09 1.19 -0.07
CA GLU A 89 12.34 0.61 -0.57
C GLU A 89 12.21 -0.92 -0.57
N ILE A 90 12.52 -1.54 -1.70
CA ILE A 90 12.40 -2.99 -1.85
C ILE A 90 13.64 -3.59 -2.50
N LYS A 91 13.84 -4.89 -2.26
CA LYS A 91 14.92 -5.68 -2.85
C LYS A 91 14.34 -6.98 -3.46
N LEU A 92 14.81 -7.30 -4.67
CA LEU A 92 14.27 -8.37 -5.53
C LEU A 92 15.11 -9.65 -5.52
#